data_AF-A0A6C0JVT8-F1
#
_entry.id   AF-A0A6C0JVT8-F1
#
_cell.length_a   1.000
_cell.length_b   1.000
_cell.length_c   1.000
_cell.angle_alpha   90.00
_cell.angle_beta   90.00
_cell.angle_gamma   90.00
#
_symmetry.space_group_name_H-M   'P 1'
#
loop_
_entity.id
_entity.type
_entity.pdbx_description
1 polymer ?
#
loop_
_entity_poly.entity_id
_entity_poly.type
_entity_poly.pdbx_seq_one_letter_code
_entity_poly.pdbx_strand_id
1 'polypeptide(L)'
;MDPLFERRNLSKKVHIHSKFLQKNIQASILAQLKMNFEGRCSPEGFIQPKSITILDYSLGRTNYIKGGVDYDVQFQCDVCMPHAGQQFKAVVTVRSKIGIHAHTSPIQVLIPRDLHIGNEEFDTIKVGEEVTFQVVGTQFKQQDREIVVLATLGTKVSAPVELPLLTPPPPPTVDVPSGDEKKVVVSAEEKPKTRKLKLKQKTGGSHNESSTFGEIEGKD
;
A
#
# COMPACT_ATOMS: atom_id res chain seq x y z
N MET A 1 -1.82 -11.17 15.59
CA MET A 1 -1.69 -9.89 14.87
C MET A 1 -2.90 -9.81 13.97
N ASP A 2 -3.74 -8.82 14.20
CA ASP A 2 -5.04 -8.74 13.52
C ASP A 2 -4.85 -8.21 12.11
N PRO A 3 -5.58 -8.73 11.11
CA PRO A 3 -5.52 -8.23 9.75
C PRO A 3 -5.99 -6.76 9.71
N LEU A 4 -5.22 -5.91 9.01
CA LEU A 4 -5.52 -4.49 8.85
C LEU A 4 -6.72 -4.24 7.93
N PHE A 5 -6.91 -5.12 6.95
CA PHE A 5 -7.95 -5.04 5.95
C PHE A 5 -8.92 -6.20 6.10
N GLU A 6 -10.21 -5.88 6.04
CA GLU A 6 -11.30 -6.84 6.02
C GLU A 6 -12.02 -6.77 4.67
N ARG A 7 -12.33 -7.93 4.09
CA ARG A 7 -13.06 -8.00 2.83
C ARG A 7 -14.56 -7.88 3.08
N ARG A 8 -15.17 -6.79 2.61
CA ARG A 8 -16.59 -6.46 2.86
C ARG A 8 -17.37 -6.30 1.56
N ASN A 9 -18.65 -6.69 1.59
CA ASN A 9 -19.60 -6.43 0.50
C ASN A 9 -20.35 -5.13 0.76
N LEU A 10 -20.32 -4.22 -0.20
CA LEU A 10 -20.94 -2.90 -0.13
C LEU A 10 -21.92 -2.71 -1.29
N SER A 11 -22.97 -1.92 -1.04
CA SER A 11 -23.94 -1.51 -2.05
C SER A 11 -23.96 0.01 -2.14
N LYS A 12 -23.70 0.56 -3.32
CA LYS A 12 -23.71 2.02 -3.58
C LYS A 12 -24.43 2.33 -4.88
N LYS A 13 -25.02 3.52 -4.92
CA LYS A 13 -25.61 4.08 -6.14
C LYS A 13 -24.53 4.81 -6.93
N VAL A 14 -24.36 4.46 -8.19
CA VAL A 14 -23.39 5.07 -9.10
C VAL A 14 -24.13 5.67 -10.28
N HIS A 15 -23.98 6.98 -10.46
CA HIS A 15 -24.52 7.68 -11.61
C HIS A 15 -23.53 7.61 -12.78
N ILE A 16 -23.99 7.13 -13.93
CA ILE A 16 -23.20 7.10 -15.17
C ILE A 16 -23.81 8.06 -16.17
N HIS A 17 -23.02 9.05 -16.56
CA HIS A 17 -23.40 10.01 -17.57
C HIS A 17 -23.45 9.36 -18.96
N SER A 18 -24.34 9.84 -19.84
CA SER A 18 -24.60 9.25 -21.17
C SER A 18 -23.33 9.11 -22.04
N LYS A 19 -22.33 9.99 -21.84
CA LYS A 19 -21.04 9.94 -22.55
C LYS A 19 -20.22 8.68 -22.24
N PHE A 20 -20.39 8.10 -21.05
CA PHE A 20 -19.66 6.91 -20.59
C PHE A 20 -20.48 5.63 -20.71
N LEU A 21 -21.66 5.70 -21.36
CA LEU A 21 -22.49 4.54 -21.63
C LEU A 21 -21.88 3.75 -22.80
N GLN A 22 -21.09 2.73 -22.46
CA GLN A 22 -20.42 1.86 -23.42
C GLN A 22 -21.14 0.51 -23.52
N LYS A 23 -20.84 -0.26 -24.58
CA LYS A 23 -21.32 -1.65 -24.72
C LYS A 23 -20.96 -2.51 -23.50
N ASN A 24 -19.78 -2.27 -22.91
CA ASN A 24 -19.38 -2.87 -21.65
C ASN A 24 -19.63 -1.89 -20.50
N ILE A 25 -20.81 -1.96 -19.91
CA ILE A 25 -21.19 -1.09 -18.79
C ILE A 25 -20.41 -1.39 -17.51
N GLN A 26 -20.00 -2.64 -17.30
CA GLN A 26 -19.25 -3.06 -16.12
C GLN A 26 -17.90 -2.33 -16.02
N ALA A 27 -17.23 -2.09 -17.16
CA ALA A 27 -16.00 -1.32 -17.20
C ALA A 27 -16.22 0.15 -16.79
N SER A 28 -17.29 0.78 -17.28
CA SER A 28 -17.65 2.15 -16.91
C SER A 28 -18.03 2.28 -15.43
N ILE A 29 -18.80 1.32 -14.90
CA ILE A 29 -19.14 1.24 -13.46
C ILE A 29 -17.87 1.10 -12.63
N LEU A 30 -16.98 0.18 -13.01
CA LEU A 30 -15.74 -0.06 -12.30
C LEU A 30 -14.87 1.21 -12.29
N ALA A 31 -14.72 1.88 -13.44
CA ALA A 31 -13.94 3.11 -13.53
C ALA A 31 -14.49 4.22 -12.60
N GLN A 32 -15.81 4.38 -12.56
CA GLN A 32 -16.47 5.34 -11.67
C GLN A 32 -16.30 4.97 -10.20
N LEU A 33 -16.43 3.68 -9.85
CA LEU A 33 -16.20 3.21 -8.48
C LEU A 33 -14.75 3.48 -8.06
N LYS A 34 -13.78 3.18 -8.93
CA LYS A 34 -12.36 3.43 -8.65
C LYS A 34 -12.08 4.91 -8.41
N MET A 35 -12.60 5.79 -9.26
CA MET A 35 -12.36 7.23 -9.12
C MET A 35 -12.97 7.84 -7.84
N ASN A 36 -14.15 7.36 -7.44
CA ASN A 36 -14.91 7.95 -6.34
C ASN A 36 -14.61 7.32 -4.98
N PHE A 37 -14.26 6.03 -4.93
CA PHE A 37 -14.15 5.28 -3.67
C PHE A 37 -12.74 4.74 -3.38
N GLU A 38 -11.92 4.41 -4.38
CA GLU A 38 -10.58 3.87 -4.08
C GLU A 38 -9.67 4.93 -3.43
N GLY A 39 -8.93 4.49 -2.41
CA GLY A 39 -7.96 5.33 -1.72
C GLY A 39 -8.60 6.49 -0.94
N ARG A 40 -9.89 6.38 -0.62
CA ARG A 40 -10.65 7.39 0.13
C ARG A 40 -11.36 6.76 1.32
N CYS A 41 -11.49 7.55 2.38
CA CYS A 41 -12.29 7.23 3.55
C CYS A 41 -13.77 7.44 3.23
N SER A 42 -14.55 6.39 3.50
CA SER A 42 -16.00 6.37 3.47
C SER A 42 -16.54 6.11 4.89
N PRO A 43 -17.85 6.25 5.15
CA PRO A 43 -18.42 5.88 6.45
C PRO A 43 -18.13 4.44 6.89
N GLU A 44 -17.89 3.55 5.93
CA GLU A 44 -17.58 2.13 6.20
C GLU A 44 -16.10 1.89 6.50
N GLY A 45 -15.23 2.88 6.27
CA GLY A 45 -13.78 2.82 6.43
C GLY A 45 -13.02 3.28 5.18
N PHE A 46 -11.70 3.11 5.20
CA PHE A 46 -10.83 3.39 4.05
C PHE A 46 -10.84 2.23 3.06
N ILE A 47 -11.11 2.50 1.79
CA ILE A 47 -11.15 1.47 0.74
C ILE A 47 -9.77 1.33 0.11
N GLN A 48 -9.22 0.12 0.15
CA GLN A 48 -7.90 -0.16 -0.43
C GLN A 48 -7.92 0.05 -1.95
N PRO A 49 -6.94 0.76 -2.53
CA PRO A 49 -6.85 0.93 -3.97
C PRO A 49 -6.67 -0.43 -4.67
N LYS A 50 -7.31 -0.60 -5.83
CA LYS A 50 -7.31 -1.82 -6.66
C LYS A 50 -7.95 -3.06 -6.00
N SER A 51 -8.71 -2.91 -4.91
CA SER A 51 -9.39 -4.03 -4.23
C SER A 51 -10.83 -4.27 -4.71
N ILE A 52 -11.42 -3.33 -5.45
CA ILE A 52 -12.84 -3.37 -5.82
C ILE A 52 -13.11 -4.45 -6.86
N THR A 53 -14.03 -5.36 -6.54
CA THR A 53 -14.57 -6.41 -7.41
C THR A 53 -16.09 -6.28 -7.49
N ILE A 54 -16.64 -6.05 -8.68
CA ILE A 54 -18.10 -5.97 -8.86
C ILE A 54 -18.71 -7.37 -8.75
N LEU A 55 -19.75 -7.53 -7.93
CA LEU A 55 -20.50 -8.78 -7.79
C LEU A 55 -21.74 -8.74 -8.69
N ASP A 56 -22.55 -7.69 -8.53
CA ASP A 56 -23.80 -7.53 -9.27
C ASP A 56 -24.12 -6.04 -9.49
N TYR A 57 -24.91 -5.74 -10.51
CA TYR A 57 -25.37 -4.39 -10.79
C TYR A 57 -26.80 -4.42 -11.36
N SER A 58 -27.61 -3.43 -10.97
CA SER A 58 -28.98 -3.33 -11.47
C SER A 58 -29.03 -2.98 -12.97
N LEU A 59 -30.19 -3.17 -13.61
CA LEU A 59 -30.39 -2.77 -15.01
C LEU A 59 -30.25 -1.25 -15.25
N GLY A 60 -30.20 -0.45 -14.18
CA GLY A 60 -30.06 0.99 -14.22
C GLY A 60 -31.40 1.70 -14.41
N ARG A 61 -31.53 2.89 -13.81
CA ARG A 61 -32.71 3.76 -13.96
C ARG A 61 -32.31 5.06 -14.63
N THR A 62 -32.96 5.40 -15.74
CA THR A 62 -32.68 6.62 -16.47
C THR A 62 -33.03 7.84 -15.62
N ASN A 63 -32.07 8.75 -15.45
CA ASN A 63 -32.27 9.99 -14.73
C ASN A 63 -32.51 11.13 -15.74
N TYR A 64 -33.77 11.57 -15.86
CA TYR A 64 -34.15 12.61 -16.82
C TYR A 64 -33.62 14.01 -16.47
N ILE A 65 -33.29 14.26 -15.19
CA ILE A 65 -32.84 15.58 -14.72
C ILE A 65 -31.34 15.76 -14.97
N LYS A 66 -30.53 14.78 -14.56
CA LYS A 66 -29.06 14.83 -14.69
C LYS A 66 -28.57 14.32 -16.04
N GLY A 67 -29.40 13.56 -16.75
CA GLY A 67 -29.04 12.84 -17.96
C GLY A 67 -28.13 11.64 -17.65
N GLY A 68 -28.45 10.49 -18.22
CA GLY A 68 -27.71 9.24 -17.98
C GLY A 68 -28.51 8.23 -17.16
N VAL A 69 -27.82 7.29 -16.54
CA VAL A 69 -28.42 6.12 -15.88
C VAL A 69 -27.82 5.93 -14.49
N ASP A 70 -28.68 5.77 -13.49
CA ASP A 70 -28.33 5.47 -12.11
C ASP A 70 -28.33 3.95 -11.90
N TYR A 71 -27.18 3.39 -11.51
CA TYR A 71 -27.01 1.98 -11.21
C TYR A 71 -26.93 1.75 -9.69
N ASP A 72 -27.63 0.73 -9.21
CA ASP A 72 -27.42 0.19 -7.86
C ASP A 72 -26.41 -0.94 -8.01
N VAL A 73 -25.21 -0.77 -7.44
CA VAL A 73 -24.08 -1.68 -7.66
C VAL A 73 -23.69 -2.34 -6.34
N GLN A 74 -23.62 -3.67 -6.36
CA GLN A 74 -23.06 -4.48 -5.29
C GLN A 74 -21.64 -4.88 -5.65
N PHE A 75 -20.69 -4.53 -4.79
CA PHE A 75 -19.29 -4.84 -5.00
C PHE A 75 -18.63 -5.28 -3.69
N GLN A 76 -17.56 -6.03 -3.83
CA GLN A 76 -16.70 -6.46 -2.75
C GLN A 76 -15.41 -5.66 -2.79
N CYS A 77 -14.92 -5.22 -1.64
CA CYS A 77 -13.65 -4.51 -1.53
C CYS A 77 -12.99 -4.76 -0.18
N ASP A 78 -11.69 -4.49 -0.11
CA ASP A 78 -10.93 -4.57 1.12
C ASP A 78 -10.98 -3.21 1.83
N VAL A 79 -11.52 -3.21 3.04
CA VAL A 79 -11.78 -2.01 3.84
C VAL A 79 -10.93 -2.05 5.10
N CYS A 80 -10.21 -0.97 5.36
CA CYS A 80 -9.47 -0.74 6.59
C CYS A 80 -10.34 0.09 7.54
N MET A 81 -10.76 -0.52 8.64
CA MET A 81 -11.49 0.15 9.72
C MET A 81 -10.92 -0.31 11.07
N PRO A 82 -9.90 0.41 11.60
CA PRO A 82 -9.30 0.05 12.87
C PRO A 82 -10.32 0.15 14.00
N HIS A 83 -10.50 -0.91 14.77
CA HIS A 83 -11.40 -0.93 15.93
C HIS A 83 -10.62 -0.65 17.22
N ALA A 84 -11.27 -0.05 18.21
CA ALA A 84 -10.68 0.10 19.55
C ALA A 84 -10.30 -1.27 20.12
N GLY A 85 -9.08 -1.36 20.67
CA GLY A 85 -8.49 -2.58 21.20
C GLY A 85 -7.63 -3.38 20.20
N GLN A 86 -7.75 -3.12 18.90
CA GLN A 86 -6.96 -3.80 17.88
C GLN A 86 -5.46 -3.46 18.01
N GLN A 87 -4.60 -4.45 17.79
CA GLN A 87 -3.15 -4.27 17.83
C GLN A 87 -2.54 -4.39 16.45
N PHE A 88 -1.72 -3.42 16.06
CA PHE A 88 -0.96 -3.47 14.81
C PHE A 88 0.44 -2.88 14.98
N LYS A 89 1.32 -3.24 14.04
CA LYS A 89 2.69 -2.73 13.98
C LYS A 89 2.74 -1.52 13.09
N ALA A 90 3.44 -0.48 13.54
CA ALA A 90 3.72 0.68 12.71
C ALA A 90 5.16 1.18 12.90
N VAL A 91 5.70 1.78 11.84
CA VAL A 91 7.05 2.35 11.84
C VAL A 91 6.98 3.77 12.36
N VAL A 92 7.80 4.07 13.36
CA VAL A 92 7.89 5.43 13.94
C VAL A 92 8.55 6.37 12.93
N THR A 93 7.85 7.43 12.55
CA THR A 93 8.34 8.41 11.56
C THR A 93 8.94 9.64 12.23
N VAL A 94 8.24 10.23 13.20
CA VAL A 94 8.68 11.47 13.86
C VAL A 94 8.33 11.41 15.34
N ARG A 95 9.25 11.89 16.19
CA ARG A 95 9.00 12.12 17.60
C ARG A 95 8.89 13.62 17.87
N SER A 96 7.73 14.06 18.35
CA SER A 96 7.44 15.46 18.68
C SER A 96 7.24 15.64 20.18
N LYS A 97 7.16 16.88 20.65
CA LYS A 97 6.87 17.19 22.08
C LYS A 97 5.47 16.74 22.50
N ILE A 98 4.56 16.65 21.54
CA ILE A 98 3.15 16.30 21.73
C ILE A 98 2.99 14.77 21.81
N GLY A 99 3.84 14.03 21.08
CA GLY A 99 3.75 12.58 21.02
C GLY A 99 4.65 11.94 19.97
N ILE A 100 4.46 10.63 19.78
CA ILE A 100 5.11 9.86 18.71
C ILE A 100 4.14 9.77 17.53
N HIS A 101 4.65 10.09 16.34
CA HIS A 101 3.94 9.91 15.07
C HIS A 101 4.51 8.67 14.39
N ALA A 102 3.66 7.67 14.18
CA ALA A 102 3.97 6.51 13.37
C ALA A 102 3.08 6.49 12.13
N HIS A 103 3.60 5.96 11.04
CA HIS A 103 2.89 5.93 9.77
C HIS A 103 2.90 4.51 9.20
N THR A 104 1.74 4.04 8.76
CA THR A 104 1.57 2.74 8.11
C THR A 104 0.41 2.88 7.15
N SER A 105 0.69 3.05 5.85
CA SER A 105 -0.34 3.31 4.85
C SER A 105 -1.50 2.30 4.96
N PRO A 106 -2.76 2.74 5.13
CA PRO A 106 -3.31 4.11 5.07
C PRO A 106 -3.54 4.81 6.42
N ILE A 107 -2.99 4.27 7.51
CA ILE A 107 -3.15 4.77 8.88
C ILE A 107 -1.99 5.69 9.29
N GLN A 108 -2.36 6.83 9.86
CA GLN A 108 -1.47 7.70 10.62
C GLN A 108 -1.75 7.53 12.10
N VAL A 109 -0.77 7.04 12.86
CA VAL A 109 -0.89 6.82 14.31
C VAL A 109 -0.30 8.00 15.06
N LEU A 110 -1.08 8.53 16.00
CA LEU A 110 -0.64 9.53 16.95
C LEU A 110 -0.72 8.93 18.36
N ILE A 111 0.43 8.91 19.03
CA ILE A 111 0.57 8.42 20.41
C ILE A 111 0.85 9.63 21.29
N PRO A 112 -0.15 10.14 22.03
CA PRO A 112 0.07 11.28 22.90
C PRO A 112 1.00 10.89 24.04
N ARG A 113 1.90 11.81 24.39
CA ARG A 113 2.85 11.61 25.51
C ARG A 113 2.14 11.56 26.87
N ASP A 114 1.00 12.24 27.00
CA ASP A 114 0.26 12.40 28.26
C ASP A 114 -0.20 11.05 28.85
N LEU A 115 -0.58 10.11 27.99
CA LEU A 115 -0.98 8.76 28.39
C LEU A 115 0.20 7.88 28.86
N HIS A 116 1.45 8.31 28.66
CA HIS A 116 2.66 7.51 28.89
C HIS A 116 3.67 8.20 29.81
N ILE A 117 3.21 9.14 30.64
CA ILE A 117 4.06 9.81 31.63
C ILE A 117 4.57 8.77 32.63
N GLY A 118 5.90 8.60 32.71
CA GLY A 118 6.56 7.66 33.63
C GLY A 118 6.89 6.28 33.04
N ASN A 119 6.62 6.03 31.76
CA ASN A 119 6.98 4.77 31.11
C ASN A 119 8.31 4.87 30.35
N GLU A 120 9.35 4.18 30.82
CA GLU A 120 10.70 4.18 30.23
C GLU A 120 10.73 3.61 28.79
N GLU A 121 9.76 2.74 28.48
CA GLU A 121 9.64 2.14 27.15
C GLU A 121 9.38 3.20 26.09
N PHE A 122 8.55 4.20 26.39
CA PHE A 122 8.22 5.31 25.49
C PHE A 122 9.44 6.20 25.22
N ASP A 123 10.26 6.43 26.25
CA ASP A 123 11.45 7.28 26.10
C ASP A 123 12.56 6.60 25.29
N THR A 124 12.64 5.28 25.32
CA THR A 124 13.67 4.52 24.61
C THR A 124 13.35 4.35 23.10
N ILE A 125 12.12 4.61 22.65
CA ILE A 125 11.74 4.45 21.23
C ILE A 125 12.46 5.47 20.35
N LYS A 126 13.10 4.95 19.30
CA LYS A 126 13.80 5.74 18.28
C LYS A 126 12.99 5.82 16.98
N VAL A 127 13.26 6.85 16.20
CA VAL A 127 12.71 7.01 14.85
C VAL A 127 13.21 5.85 13.98
N GLY A 128 12.30 5.22 13.23
CA GLY A 128 12.59 4.08 12.34
C GLY A 128 12.39 2.69 12.98
N GLU A 129 12.06 2.62 14.27
CA GLU A 129 11.76 1.34 14.93
C GLU A 129 10.31 0.90 14.64
N GLU A 130 10.10 -0.41 14.46
CA GLU A 130 8.77 -1.02 14.41
C GLU A 130 8.29 -1.31 15.83
N VAL A 131 7.14 -0.75 16.19
CA VAL A 131 6.56 -0.92 17.52
C VAL A 131 5.11 -1.35 17.38
N THR A 132 4.65 -2.16 18.34
CA THR A 132 3.25 -2.59 18.40
C THR A 132 2.46 -1.59 19.21
N PHE A 133 1.32 -1.15 18.66
CA PHE A 133 0.45 -0.18 19.32
C PHE A 133 -0.96 -0.76 19.44
N GLN A 134 -1.69 -0.31 20.46
CA GLN A 134 -3.09 -0.66 20.66
C GLN A 134 -3.98 0.54 20.35
N VAL A 135 -4.98 0.35 19.50
CA VAL A 135 -5.92 1.40 19.11
C VAL A 135 -6.81 1.78 20.29
N VAL A 136 -6.85 3.07 20.62
CA VAL A 136 -7.82 3.63 21.59
C VAL A 136 -9.02 4.20 20.85
N GLY A 137 -8.78 4.93 19.77
CA GLY A 137 -9.85 5.57 19.01
C GLY A 137 -9.39 6.00 17.62
N THR A 138 -10.35 6.18 16.73
CA THR A 138 -10.12 6.48 15.32
C THR A 138 -10.90 7.71 14.91
N GLN A 139 -10.30 8.53 14.07
CA GLN A 139 -10.86 9.79 13.59
C GLN A 139 -10.53 9.91 12.10
N PHE A 140 -11.54 10.12 11.28
CA PHE A 140 -11.39 10.35 9.83
C PHE A 140 -12.57 11.17 9.31
N LYS A 141 -12.35 11.95 8.24
CA LYS A 141 -13.42 12.62 7.52
C LYS A 141 -13.71 11.89 6.22
N GLN A 142 -14.90 12.14 5.66
CA GLN A 142 -15.24 11.60 4.34
C GLN A 142 -14.29 12.19 3.29
N GLN A 143 -13.85 11.34 2.36
CA GLN A 143 -12.93 11.66 1.27
C GLN A 143 -11.46 11.92 1.67
N ASP A 144 -11.11 11.80 2.95
CA ASP A 144 -9.71 11.82 3.38
C ASP A 144 -8.96 10.60 2.81
N ARG A 145 -7.65 10.74 2.62
CA ARG A 145 -6.77 9.66 2.11
C ARG A 145 -6.08 8.87 3.21
N GLU A 146 -6.17 9.33 4.45
CA GLU A 146 -5.51 8.72 5.60
C GLU A 146 -6.50 8.67 6.77
N ILE A 147 -6.35 7.65 7.62
CA ILE A 147 -7.10 7.52 8.86
C ILE A 147 -6.18 7.94 10.01
N VAL A 148 -6.62 8.88 10.84
CA VAL A 148 -5.89 9.25 12.04
C VAL A 148 -6.34 8.37 13.20
N VAL A 149 -5.38 7.72 13.84
CA VAL A 149 -5.63 6.78 14.93
C VAL A 149 -4.89 7.24 16.18
N LEU A 150 -5.63 7.31 17.28
CA LEU A 150 -5.06 7.48 18.62
C LEU A 150 -4.77 6.10 19.19
N ALA A 151 -3.53 5.89 19.60
CA ALA A 151 -3.08 4.60 20.12
C ALA A 151 -2.27 4.75 21.40
N THR A 152 -2.24 3.69 22.19
CA THR A 152 -1.32 3.50 23.31
C THR A 152 -0.17 2.59 22.91
N LEU A 153 0.95 2.76 23.59
CA LEU A 153 2.14 1.96 23.40
C LEU A 153 1.89 0.54 23.93
N GLY A 154 2.15 -0.46 23.09
CA GLY A 154 2.26 -1.86 23.51
C GLY A 154 3.73 -2.29 23.60
N THR A 155 3.95 -3.60 23.62
CA THR A 155 5.31 -4.17 23.74
C THR A 155 6.15 -3.89 22.49
N LYS A 156 7.44 -3.58 22.72
CA LYS A 156 8.45 -3.50 21.65
C LYS A 156 8.63 -4.87 21.02
N VAL A 157 8.42 -4.96 19.72
CA VAL A 157 8.90 -6.10 18.95
C VAL A 157 10.24 -5.67 18.40
N SER A 158 11.33 -5.86 19.17
CA SER A 158 12.65 -5.79 18.56
C SER A 158 12.67 -6.83 17.45
N ALA A 159 13.03 -6.43 16.23
CA ALA A 159 13.23 -7.35 15.12
C ALA A 159 13.98 -8.61 15.62
N PRO A 160 13.54 -9.83 15.25
CA PRO A 160 14.29 -11.01 15.65
C PRO A 160 15.68 -10.84 15.08
N VAL A 161 16.66 -10.73 15.97
CA VAL A 161 18.07 -10.88 15.63
C VAL A 161 18.16 -12.22 14.91
N GLU A 162 18.35 -12.20 13.59
CA GLU A 162 18.78 -13.39 12.86
C GLU A 162 20.11 -13.80 13.50
N LEU A 163 20.03 -14.78 14.41
CA LEU A 163 21.19 -15.53 14.87
C LEU A 163 21.87 -16.08 13.61
N PRO A 164 23.15 -15.74 13.34
CA PRO A 164 23.86 -16.34 12.23
C PRO A 164 23.89 -17.85 12.45
N LEU A 165 23.24 -18.61 11.57
CA LEU A 165 23.30 -20.07 11.56
C LEU A 165 24.77 -20.47 11.47
N LEU A 166 25.30 -21.04 12.54
CA LEU A 166 26.59 -21.72 12.55
C LEU A 166 26.53 -22.84 11.49
N THR A 167 27.35 -22.72 10.46
CA THR A 167 27.52 -23.76 9.43
C THR A 167 27.93 -25.08 10.09
N PRO A 168 27.27 -26.21 9.80
CA PRO A 168 27.73 -27.50 10.31
C PRO A 168 29.09 -27.88 9.68
N PRO A 169 29.98 -28.54 10.45
CA PRO A 169 31.29 -28.96 9.95
C PRO A 169 31.16 -30.01 8.83
N PRO A 170 32.10 -30.04 7.88
CA PRO A 170 32.06 -31.01 6.78
C PRO A 170 32.14 -32.45 7.31
N PRO A 171 31.42 -33.40 6.69
CA PRO A 171 31.43 -34.79 7.14
C PRO A 171 32.81 -35.43 6.98
N PRO A 172 33.18 -36.37 7.87
CA PRO A 172 34.46 -37.06 7.83
C PRO A 172 34.59 -37.94 6.58
N THR A 173 35.73 -37.85 5.93
CA THR A 173 36.19 -38.75 4.88
C THR A 173 36.30 -40.18 5.42
N VAL A 174 35.48 -41.08 4.89
CA VAL A 174 35.65 -42.53 5.04
C VAL A 174 36.43 -43.04 3.84
N ASP A 175 37.68 -43.43 4.10
CA ASP A 175 38.52 -44.22 3.22
C ASP A 175 37.95 -45.63 3.03
N VAL A 176 37.71 -46.04 1.78
CA VAL A 176 37.60 -47.44 1.38
C VAL A 176 38.35 -47.63 0.04
N PRO A 177 39.24 -48.64 -0.08
CA PRO A 177 40.20 -48.74 -1.20
C PRO A 177 39.71 -49.55 -2.42
N SER A 178 40.28 -49.18 -3.57
CA SER A 178 40.68 -49.97 -4.75
C SER A 178 39.66 -50.78 -5.57
N GLY A 179 39.58 -50.46 -6.87
CA GLY A 179 39.15 -51.40 -7.92
C GLY A 179 38.74 -50.76 -9.27
N ASP A 180 39.70 -50.70 -10.20
CA ASP A 180 39.57 -50.73 -11.67
C ASP A 180 39.11 -49.48 -12.50
N GLU A 181 40.14 -48.86 -13.08
CA GLU A 181 40.28 -48.28 -14.43
C GLU A 181 39.05 -47.81 -15.24
N LYS A 182 39.01 -46.50 -15.54
CA LYS A 182 39.28 -45.92 -16.88
C LYS A 182 39.09 -44.39 -16.92
N LYS A 183 40.22 -43.69 -17.06
CA LYS A 183 40.56 -42.61 -18.02
C LYS A 183 39.45 -41.59 -18.42
N VAL A 184 39.72 -40.29 -18.15
CA VAL A 184 39.97 -39.20 -19.15
C VAL A 184 39.74 -37.81 -18.49
N VAL A 185 40.82 -37.12 -18.11
CA VAL A 185 41.36 -35.85 -18.66
C VAL A 185 40.59 -34.54 -18.33
N VAL A 186 41.17 -33.79 -17.37
CA VAL A 186 41.55 -32.34 -17.35
C VAL A 186 40.51 -31.27 -17.73
N SER A 187 40.19 -30.35 -16.81
CA SER A 187 40.65 -28.94 -16.84
C SER A 187 40.06 -28.10 -15.70
N ALA A 188 40.89 -27.22 -15.14
CA ALA A 188 40.65 -26.29 -14.07
C ALA A 188 40.03 -24.94 -14.52
N GLU A 189 39.63 -24.17 -13.51
CA GLU A 189 39.06 -22.82 -13.41
C GLU A 189 39.32 -21.76 -14.49
N GLU A 190 38.31 -20.89 -14.72
CA GLU A 190 38.51 -19.43 -14.80
C GLU A 190 37.21 -18.64 -14.49
N LYS A 191 37.24 -17.74 -13.49
CA LYS A 191 36.47 -16.47 -13.42
C LYS A 191 37.46 -15.34 -13.78
N PRO A 192 37.10 -14.08 -14.11
CA PRO A 192 35.78 -13.43 -14.29
C PRO A 192 35.71 -12.53 -15.56
N LYS A 193 34.59 -11.83 -15.81
CA LYS A 193 34.60 -10.46 -16.37
C LYS A 193 33.25 -9.74 -16.19
N THR A 194 33.31 -8.66 -15.44
CA THR A 194 32.29 -7.63 -15.22
C THR A 194 31.94 -6.89 -16.51
N ARG A 195 30.65 -6.71 -16.82
CA ARG A 195 30.19 -5.78 -17.86
C ARG A 195 29.63 -4.51 -17.22
N LYS A 196 30.38 -3.41 -17.35
CA LYS A 196 29.93 -2.04 -17.12
C LYS A 196 29.08 -1.59 -18.32
N LEU A 197 27.81 -1.22 -18.10
CA LEU A 197 27.01 -0.51 -19.10
C LEU A 197 27.48 0.95 -19.18
N LYS A 198 28.00 1.34 -20.35
CA LYS A 198 28.35 2.73 -20.66
C LYS A 198 27.16 3.44 -21.31
N LEU A 199 26.76 4.54 -20.66
CA LEU A 199 25.89 5.61 -21.15
C LEU A 199 26.49 6.22 -22.43
N LYS A 200 25.68 6.38 -23.49
CA LYS A 200 26.07 7.11 -24.71
C LYS A 200 25.12 8.29 -24.93
N GLN A 201 25.62 9.49 -24.65
CA GLN A 201 25.09 10.76 -25.12
C GLN A 201 25.52 11.03 -26.56
N LYS A 202 24.63 11.60 -27.36
CA LYS A 202 24.81 12.77 -28.26
C LYS A 202 23.50 12.96 -29.07
N THR A 203 22.74 14.04 -28.83
CA THR A 203 22.69 15.32 -29.59
C THR A 203 22.37 15.08 -31.08
N GLY A 204 21.38 15.68 -31.73
CA GLY A 204 20.50 16.82 -31.48
C GLY A 204 19.99 17.27 -32.87
N GLY A 205 18.79 17.85 -32.97
CA GLY A 205 18.26 18.33 -34.24
C GLY A 205 16.79 18.76 -34.13
N SER A 206 16.60 20.07 -34.15
CA SER A 206 15.37 20.86 -34.02
C SER A 206 14.29 20.62 -35.07
N HIS A 207 13.02 20.74 -34.69
CA HIS A 207 12.07 21.60 -35.41
C HIS A 207 11.02 22.16 -34.44
N ASN A 208 10.79 23.46 -34.62
CA ASN A 208 10.03 24.39 -33.80
C ASN A 208 8.65 24.57 -34.45
N GLU A 209 7.56 24.52 -33.68
CA GLU A 209 6.33 25.22 -34.05
C GLU A 209 5.49 25.54 -32.80
N SER A 210 5.37 26.84 -32.58
CA SER A 210 4.60 27.52 -31.55
C SER A 210 3.20 27.83 -32.06
N SER A 211 2.15 27.50 -31.30
CA SER A 211 0.82 28.07 -31.49
C SER A 211 0.32 28.67 -30.18
N THR A 212 0.33 30.00 -30.16
CA THR A 212 -0.34 30.92 -29.24
C THR A 212 -1.84 30.66 -29.17
N PHE A 213 -2.39 30.57 -27.95
CA PHE A 213 -3.83 30.63 -27.71
C PHE A 213 -4.13 31.93 -26.96
N GLY A 214 -4.87 32.83 -27.62
CA GLY A 214 -5.18 34.17 -27.14
C GLY A 214 -6.27 34.19 -26.07
N GLU A 215 -6.08 35.09 -25.11
CA GLU A 215 -7.12 35.64 -24.24
C GLU A 215 -8.15 36.40 -25.07
N ILE A 216 -9.44 36.19 -24.75
CA ILE A 216 -10.51 37.08 -25.18
C ILE A 216 -11.25 37.51 -23.92
N GLU A 217 -11.01 38.74 -23.50
CA GLU A 217 -11.90 39.50 -22.61
C GLU A 217 -13.24 39.75 -23.32
N GLY A 218 -14.33 39.56 -22.59
CA GLY A 218 -15.68 39.93 -23.02
C GLY A 218 -16.43 40.47 -21.82
N LYS A 219 -16.39 41.80 -21.69
CA LYS A 219 -17.17 42.62 -20.77
C LYS A 219 -18.19 43.36 -21.65
N ASP A 220 -19.46 43.09 -21.44
CA ASP A 220 -20.64 43.99 -21.54
C ASP A 220 -21.93 43.15 -21.41
#